data_AF-A0A367J368-F1
#
_entry.id   AF-A0A367J368-F1
#
_cell.length_a   1.000
_cell.length_b   1.000
_cell.length_c   1.000
_cell.angle_alpha   90.00
_cell.angle_beta   90.00
_cell.angle_gamma   90.00
#
_symmetry.space_group_name_H-M   'P 1'
#
loop_
_entity.id
_entity.type
_entity.pdbx_description
1 polymer ?
#
loop_
_entity_poly.entity_id
_entity_poly.type
_entity_poly.pdbx_seq_one_letter_code
_entity_poly.pdbx_strand_id
1 'polypeptide(L)'
;MDKKTCLESNHTNEKFNRNLKLAQKERAQERKAKLIENFEKVKQRAQEMQAWREYQNSLFFKSLELAETNRNMHLEQRRAASQKILEKAKRVVLLNQRRAQEEQGKEELENRIKMTEARRLAHLNRYKTRPPSVVLFRQLKLPLASEPSTWLDFHEASQLIRQSKVILVTDKVLHTALKQDNRKNARILLMAYMIMMCPKEIFQRQRKEEQNLHESARDLLLLFEKWLCAHGRQKTTHARHEFVKAWCSYSAAFDHWKSRDLEELIKDTIAYYVQLSRLQQTMTDQDHSSVLQEQLEQIKIKLEKLGGVRALENLASALERASALDKERKKKQEKKQEQEPRKPDTLISHDEMDRILSRFTNSSLNRLKVAHELILNPEFTLETMSSALETQIKEVAERAYFDHLEGDFYR
;
A
#
# COMPACT_ATOMS: atom_id res chain seq x y z
N MET A 1 106.95 -101.11 116.97
CA MET A 1 106.15 -100.74 118.15
C MET A 1 105.66 -99.32 117.89
N ASP A 2 104.39 -98.96 117.75
CA ASP A 2 103.14 -99.71 117.73
C ASP A 2 102.10 -98.95 116.89
N LYS A 3 101.11 -99.71 116.41
CA LYS A 3 100.05 -99.35 115.46
C LYS A 3 98.98 -98.44 116.08
N LYS A 4 98.70 -97.28 115.47
CA LYS A 4 97.33 -96.69 115.34
C LYS A 4 97.30 -95.47 114.41
N THR A 5 97.60 -95.73 113.14
CA THR A 5 97.22 -94.93 111.97
C THR A 5 95.79 -95.29 111.54
N CYS A 6 95.15 -94.36 110.81
CA CYS A 6 93.87 -94.50 110.09
C CYS A 6 92.60 -94.28 110.93
N LEU A 7 91.98 -93.07 110.83
CA LEU A 7 90.55 -92.90 110.48
C LEU A 7 89.98 -91.46 110.54
N GLU A 8 90.70 -90.42 110.98
CA GLU A 8 90.09 -89.07 111.15
C GLU A 8 90.49 -88.00 110.11
N SER A 9 91.37 -88.33 109.16
CA SER A 9 91.86 -87.38 108.13
C SER A 9 90.91 -87.17 106.92
N ASN A 10 89.80 -87.91 106.82
CA ASN A 10 88.84 -87.83 105.71
C ASN A 10 87.59 -86.98 106.01
N HIS A 11 87.36 -86.56 107.26
CA HIS A 11 86.15 -85.80 107.64
C HIS A 11 86.33 -84.27 107.55
N THR A 12 87.56 -83.78 107.66
CA THR A 12 87.90 -82.34 107.59
C THR A 12 87.99 -81.82 106.15
N ASN A 13 88.40 -82.64 105.19
CA ASN A 13 88.53 -82.24 103.79
C ASN A 13 87.16 -82.16 103.06
N GLU A 14 86.18 -82.98 103.45
CA GLU A 14 84.80 -82.82 102.98
C GLU A 14 84.12 -81.57 103.55
N LYS A 15 84.40 -81.22 104.80
CA LYS A 15 83.82 -80.04 105.47
C LYS A 15 84.33 -78.74 104.85
N PHE A 16 85.62 -78.69 104.50
CA PHE A 16 86.21 -77.56 103.77
C PHE A 16 85.67 -77.44 102.33
N ASN A 17 85.55 -78.55 101.60
CA ASN A 17 84.96 -78.54 100.25
C ASN A 17 83.46 -78.21 100.24
N ARG A 18 82.70 -78.61 101.27
CA ARG A 18 81.29 -78.20 101.43
C ARG A 18 81.19 -76.70 101.71
N ASN A 19 82.04 -76.16 102.60
CA ASN A 19 82.05 -74.72 102.90
C ASN A 19 82.52 -73.87 101.71
N LEU A 20 83.51 -74.33 100.94
CA LEU A 20 83.94 -73.64 99.72
C LEU A 20 82.85 -73.66 98.63
N LYS A 21 82.18 -74.81 98.45
CA LYS A 21 81.01 -74.91 97.54
C LYS A 21 79.83 -74.07 98.02
N LEU A 22 79.63 -73.93 99.34
CA LEU A 22 78.60 -73.06 99.91
C LEU A 22 78.92 -71.58 99.65
N ALA A 23 80.15 -71.13 99.95
CA ALA A 23 80.60 -69.76 99.71
C ALA A 23 80.64 -69.40 98.20
N GLN A 24 80.96 -70.36 97.33
CA GLN A 24 80.84 -70.18 95.88
C GLN A 24 79.37 -70.09 95.43
N LYS A 25 78.48 -70.89 96.02
CA LYS A 25 77.02 -70.79 95.78
C LYS A 25 76.45 -69.46 96.27
N GLU A 26 76.87 -68.97 97.43
CA GLU A 26 76.47 -67.67 97.97
C GLU A 26 76.97 -66.53 97.10
N ARG A 27 78.25 -66.52 96.70
CA ARG A 27 78.76 -65.52 95.74
C ARG A 27 78.07 -65.59 94.39
N ALA A 28 77.71 -66.78 93.92
CA ALA A 28 76.95 -66.95 92.68
C ALA A 28 75.50 -66.46 92.82
N GLN A 29 74.87 -66.69 93.97
CA GLN A 29 73.53 -66.17 94.30
C GLN A 29 73.55 -64.65 94.44
N GLU A 30 74.57 -64.09 95.09
CA GLU A 30 74.76 -62.64 95.23
C GLU A 30 74.99 -61.97 93.85
N ARG A 31 75.80 -62.59 92.98
CA ARG A 31 75.97 -62.12 91.60
C ARG A 31 74.67 -62.19 90.81
N LYS A 32 73.90 -63.28 90.95
CA LYS A 32 72.58 -63.41 90.32
C LYS A 32 71.60 -62.35 90.85
N ALA A 33 71.58 -62.10 92.15
CA ALA A 33 70.73 -61.08 92.77
C ALA A 33 71.09 -59.67 92.27
N LYS A 34 72.38 -59.33 92.21
CA LYS A 34 72.87 -58.06 91.63
C LYS A 34 72.55 -57.93 90.15
N LEU A 35 72.61 -59.02 89.39
CA LEU A 35 72.25 -59.02 87.97
C LEU A 35 70.75 -58.78 87.78
N ILE A 36 69.91 -59.41 88.60
CA ILE A 36 68.45 -59.20 88.63
C ILE A 36 68.12 -57.76 89.01
N GLU A 37 68.76 -57.23 90.06
CA GLU A 37 68.57 -55.84 90.50
C GLU A 37 68.99 -54.84 89.40
N ASN A 38 70.14 -55.07 88.75
CA ASN A 38 70.60 -54.24 87.63
C ASN A 38 69.67 -54.37 86.41
N PHE A 39 69.17 -55.57 86.12
CA PHE A 39 68.21 -55.79 85.04
C PHE A 39 66.91 -55.03 85.29
N GLU A 40 66.37 -55.08 86.52
CA GLU A 40 65.19 -54.31 86.89
C GLU A 40 65.43 -52.80 86.83
N LYS A 41 66.60 -52.31 87.27
CA LYS A 41 66.98 -50.89 87.13
C LYS A 41 67.06 -50.45 85.66
N VAL A 42 67.65 -51.27 84.79
CA VAL A 42 67.72 -50.98 83.34
C VAL A 42 66.33 -51.02 82.71
N LYS A 43 65.49 -51.98 83.10
CA LYS A 43 64.10 -52.10 82.64
C LYS A 43 63.27 -50.89 83.06
N GLN A 44 63.38 -50.43 84.31
CA GLN A 44 62.74 -49.21 84.79
C GLN A 44 63.19 -47.99 83.98
N ARG A 45 64.51 -47.80 83.79
CA ARG A 45 65.03 -46.70 82.96
C ARG A 45 64.56 -46.76 81.51
N ALA A 46 64.44 -47.96 80.93
CA ALA A 46 63.93 -48.15 79.57
C ALA A 46 62.44 -47.77 79.48
N GLN A 47 61.64 -48.17 80.47
CA GLN A 47 60.22 -47.78 80.58
C GLN A 47 60.05 -46.28 80.78
N GLU A 48 60.84 -45.66 81.65
CA GLU A 48 60.85 -44.21 81.85
C GLU A 48 61.22 -43.46 80.57
N MET A 49 62.25 -43.93 79.85
CA MET A 49 62.66 -43.35 78.58
C MET A 49 61.58 -43.51 77.50
N GLN A 50 60.90 -44.66 77.47
CA GLN A 50 59.78 -44.88 76.56
C GLN A 50 58.60 -43.96 76.88
N ALA A 51 58.18 -43.89 78.15
CA ALA A 51 57.12 -43.00 78.60
C ALA A 51 57.44 -41.53 78.31
N TRP A 52 58.70 -41.12 78.47
CA TRP A 52 59.14 -39.78 78.12
C TRP A 52 59.07 -39.51 76.62
N ARG A 53 59.46 -40.46 75.76
CA ARG A 53 59.31 -40.33 74.29
C ARG A 53 57.84 -40.26 73.87
N GLU A 54 56.98 -41.08 74.47
CA GLU A 54 55.54 -41.06 74.21
C GLU A 54 54.92 -39.72 74.63
N TYR A 55 55.34 -39.18 75.78
CA TYR A 55 54.95 -37.85 76.23
C TYR A 55 55.40 -36.75 75.26
N GLN A 56 56.66 -36.77 74.83
CA GLN A 56 57.18 -35.82 73.83
C GLN A 56 56.43 -35.91 72.49
N ASN A 57 56.17 -37.11 72.00
CA ASN A 57 55.39 -37.33 70.78
C ASN A 57 53.96 -36.79 70.95
N SER A 58 53.32 -37.03 72.10
CA SER A 58 51.99 -36.49 72.40
C SER A 58 51.97 -34.96 72.37
N LEU A 59 52.97 -34.30 72.96
CA LEU A 59 53.10 -32.84 72.89
C LEU A 59 53.29 -32.35 71.45
N PHE A 60 54.12 -33.04 70.66
CA PHE A 60 54.35 -32.69 69.27
C PHE A 60 53.07 -32.80 68.43
N PHE A 61 52.31 -33.89 68.55
CA PHE A 61 51.05 -34.05 67.84
C PHE A 61 50.02 -32.98 68.22
N LYS A 62 49.92 -32.63 69.51
CA LYS A 62 49.05 -31.52 69.96
C LYS A 62 49.46 -30.18 69.35
N SER A 63 50.77 -29.91 69.27
CA SER A 63 51.27 -28.69 68.62
C SER A 63 50.97 -28.68 67.12
N LEU A 64 51.05 -29.83 66.45
CA LEU A 64 50.77 -29.97 65.02
C LEU A 64 49.27 -29.76 64.75
N GLU A 65 48.40 -30.37 65.55
CA GLU A 65 46.95 -30.18 65.49
C GLU A 65 46.55 -28.72 65.73
N LEU A 66 47.19 -28.04 66.70
CA LEU A 66 46.99 -26.62 66.93
C LEU A 66 47.44 -25.76 65.74
N ALA A 67 48.55 -26.11 65.10
CA ALA A 67 49.04 -25.41 63.91
C ALA A 67 48.09 -25.62 62.71
N GLU A 68 47.55 -26.82 62.53
CA GLU A 68 46.62 -27.15 61.46
C GLU A 68 45.26 -26.44 61.65
N THR A 69 44.72 -26.45 62.88
CA THR A 69 43.49 -25.71 63.20
C THR A 69 43.66 -24.20 62.99
N ASN A 70 44.79 -23.62 63.39
CA ASN A 70 45.11 -22.21 63.13
C ASN A 70 45.21 -21.89 61.63
N ARG A 71 45.88 -22.76 60.85
CA ARG A 71 45.97 -22.62 59.39
C ARG A 71 44.59 -22.68 58.74
N ASN A 72 43.76 -23.63 59.14
CA ASN A 72 42.42 -23.81 58.60
C ASN A 72 41.52 -22.61 58.94
N MET A 73 41.57 -22.12 60.17
CA MET A 73 40.86 -20.92 60.59
C MET A 73 41.25 -19.70 59.75
N HIS A 74 42.55 -19.49 59.52
CA HIS A 74 43.02 -18.38 58.68
C HIS A 74 42.58 -18.52 57.21
N LEU A 75 42.61 -19.73 56.65
CA LEU A 75 42.11 -19.97 55.30
C LEU A 75 40.61 -19.72 55.20
N GLU A 76 39.84 -20.12 56.21
CA GLU A 76 38.40 -19.89 56.26
C GLU A 76 38.06 -18.40 56.40
N GLN A 77 38.78 -17.66 57.23
CA GLN A 77 38.67 -16.20 57.32
C GLN A 77 38.95 -15.53 55.96
N ARG A 78 39.97 -15.98 55.23
CA ARG A 78 40.27 -15.47 53.88
C ARG A 78 39.17 -15.81 52.88
N ARG A 79 38.63 -17.03 52.91
CA ARG A 79 37.49 -17.44 52.07
C ARG A 79 36.26 -16.57 52.36
N ALA A 80 35.93 -16.37 53.63
CA ALA A 80 34.81 -15.52 54.05
C ALA A 80 35.00 -14.05 53.61
N ALA A 81 36.21 -13.50 53.73
CA ALA A 81 36.52 -12.15 53.26
C ALA A 81 36.38 -12.03 51.74
N SER A 82 36.91 -12.99 50.98
CA SER A 82 36.77 -13.03 49.52
C SER A 82 35.31 -13.15 49.08
N GLN A 83 34.52 -13.98 49.76
CA GLN A 83 33.08 -14.13 49.49
C GLN A 83 32.34 -12.81 49.70
N LYS A 84 32.65 -12.07 50.77
CA LYS A 84 32.06 -10.73 51.00
C LYS A 84 32.39 -9.74 49.89
N ILE A 85 33.62 -9.77 49.34
CA ILE A 85 34.02 -8.91 48.22
C ILE A 85 33.25 -9.30 46.95
N LEU A 86 33.17 -10.60 46.64
CA LEU A 86 32.43 -11.11 45.48
C LEU A 86 30.94 -10.72 45.55
N GLU A 87 30.30 -10.88 46.71
CA GLU A 87 28.89 -10.52 46.91
C GLU A 87 28.64 -9.00 46.83
N LYS A 88 29.63 -8.17 47.15
CA LYS A 88 29.56 -6.73 46.88
C LYS A 88 29.69 -6.45 45.38
N ALA A 89 30.64 -7.07 44.68
CA ALA A 89 30.83 -6.91 43.25
C ALA A 89 29.59 -7.34 42.45
N LYS A 90 28.99 -8.49 42.78
CA LYS A 90 27.73 -8.96 42.17
C LYS A 90 26.60 -7.93 42.32
N ARG A 91 26.45 -7.34 43.51
CA ARG A 91 25.44 -6.30 43.76
C ARG A 91 25.66 -5.05 42.90
N VAL A 92 26.91 -4.62 42.73
CA VAL A 92 27.25 -3.47 41.88
C VAL A 92 26.94 -3.76 40.40
N VAL A 93 27.29 -4.96 39.92
CA VAL A 93 27.01 -5.36 38.52
C VAL A 93 25.50 -5.36 38.26
N LEU A 94 24.70 -5.97 39.14
CA LEU A 94 23.23 -5.99 38.99
C LEU A 94 22.63 -4.58 39.02
N LEU A 95 23.15 -3.70 39.88
CA LEU A 95 22.67 -2.32 39.97
C LEU A 95 23.02 -1.51 38.71
N ASN A 96 24.23 -1.69 38.17
CA ASN A 96 24.62 -1.06 36.91
C ASN A 96 23.80 -1.59 35.72
N GLN A 97 23.51 -2.90 35.69
CA GLN A 97 22.65 -3.50 34.67
C GLN A 97 21.24 -2.89 34.70
N ARG A 98 20.66 -2.70 35.90
CA ARG A 98 19.37 -2.03 36.05
C ARG A 98 19.41 -0.58 35.55
N ARG A 99 20.44 0.19 35.92
CA ARG A 99 20.61 1.57 35.44
C ARG A 99 20.75 1.65 33.93
N ALA A 100 21.52 0.76 33.32
CA ALA A 100 21.68 0.71 31.87
C ALA A 100 20.34 0.42 31.15
N GLN A 101 19.52 -0.47 31.69
CA GLN A 101 18.18 -0.74 31.16
C GLN A 101 17.24 0.46 31.31
N GLU A 102 17.29 1.17 32.44
CA GLU A 102 16.52 2.39 32.66
C GLU A 102 16.95 3.52 31.71
N GLU A 103 18.25 3.66 31.44
CA GLU A 103 18.79 4.64 30.48
C GLU A 103 18.40 4.31 29.03
N GLN A 104 18.49 3.04 28.62
CA GLN A 104 17.98 2.59 27.31
C GLN A 104 16.49 2.90 27.14
N GLY A 105 15.68 2.62 28.18
CA GLY A 105 14.25 2.94 28.16
C GLY A 105 13.96 4.44 28.03
N LYS A 106 14.78 5.30 28.64
CA LYS A 106 14.67 6.77 28.50
C LYS A 106 15.03 7.23 27.09
N GLU A 107 16.11 6.71 26.52
CA GLU A 107 16.55 7.05 25.16
C GLU A 107 15.50 6.61 24.11
N GLU A 108 14.94 5.42 24.25
CA GLU A 108 13.84 4.96 23.40
C GLU A 108 12.61 5.86 23.50
N LEU A 109 12.24 6.28 24.72
CA LEU A 109 11.11 7.18 24.94
C LEU A 109 11.38 8.56 24.32
N GLU A 110 12.59 9.10 24.47
CA GLU A 110 12.99 10.37 23.86
C GLU A 110 12.96 10.30 22.33
N ASN A 111 13.45 9.21 21.74
CA ASN A 111 13.39 8.97 20.31
C ASN A 111 11.94 8.88 19.80
N ARG A 112 11.05 8.22 20.57
CA ARG A 112 9.62 8.18 20.25
C ARG A 112 8.97 9.56 20.30
N ILE A 113 9.32 10.38 21.28
CA ILE A 113 8.83 11.77 21.42
C ILE A 113 9.34 12.62 20.25
N LYS A 114 10.64 12.55 19.92
CA LYS A 114 11.22 13.27 18.76
C LYS A 114 10.51 12.89 17.46
N MET A 115 10.22 11.61 17.24
CA MET A 115 9.49 11.13 16.06
C MET A 115 8.04 11.63 16.01
N THR A 116 7.32 11.65 17.14
CA THR A 116 5.95 12.17 17.17
C THR A 116 5.92 13.68 16.98
N GLU A 117 6.87 14.43 17.54
CA GLU A 117 7.03 15.87 17.30
C GLU A 117 7.36 16.18 15.84
N ALA A 118 8.28 15.44 15.22
CA ALA A 118 8.60 15.59 13.81
C ALA A 118 7.36 15.34 12.91
N ARG A 119 6.56 14.30 13.21
CA ARG A 119 5.29 14.06 12.52
C ARG A 119 4.31 15.20 12.72
N ARG A 120 4.19 15.74 13.93
CA ARG A 120 3.32 16.88 14.23
C ARG A 120 3.73 18.13 13.45
N LEU A 121 5.02 18.44 13.41
CA LEU A 121 5.57 19.57 12.66
C LEU A 121 5.37 19.40 11.14
N ALA A 122 5.65 18.21 10.60
CA ALA A 122 5.40 17.91 9.20
C ALA A 122 3.91 18.05 8.85
N HIS A 123 3.01 17.58 9.72
CA HIS A 123 1.57 17.74 9.56
C HIS A 123 1.16 19.22 9.54
N LEU A 124 1.63 20.03 10.49
CA LEU A 124 1.33 21.46 10.55
C LEU A 124 1.88 22.23 9.34
N ASN A 125 3.09 21.90 8.89
CA ASN A 125 3.72 22.56 7.75
C ASN A 125 2.99 22.25 6.42
N ARG A 126 2.37 21.07 6.28
CA ARG A 126 1.55 20.74 5.09
C ARG A 126 0.37 21.70 4.89
N TYR A 127 -0.15 22.31 5.96
CA TYR A 127 -1.22 23.30 5.86
C TYR A 127 -0.71 24.72 5.62
N LYS A 128 0.52 25.03 6.02
CA LYS A 128 1.13 26.35 5.84
C LYS A 128 1.69 26.57 4.43
N THR A 129 2.20 25.53 3.76
CA THR A 129 2.94 25.68 2.49
C THR A 129 2.13 25.41 1.24
N ARG A 130 0.89 24.91 1.35
CA ARG A 130 0.06 24.70 0.16
C ARG A 130 -0.46 26.05 -0.33
N PRO A 131 -0.14 26.46 -1.58
CA PRO A 131 -0.74 27.65 -2.15
C PRO A 131 -2.27 27.49 -2.09
N PRO A 132 -3.01 28.54 -1.71
CA PRO A 132 -4.47 28.49 -1.68
C PRO A 132 -5.00 27.98 -3.02
N SER A 133 -6.01 27.11 -3.01
CA SER A 133 -6.57 26.50 -4.23
C SER A 133 -6.94 27.55 -5.30
N VAL A 134 -7.39 28.73 -4.87
CA VAL A 134 -7.68 29.88 -5.73
C VAL A 134 -6.46 30.40 -6.49
N VAL A 135 -5.27 30.40 -5.87
CA VAL A 135 -4.01 30.81 -6.54
C VAL A 135 -3.66 29.80 -7.63
N LEU A 136 -3.74 28.50 -7.33
CA LEU A 136 -3.51 27.44 -8.32
C LEU A 136 -4.52 27.51 -9.48
N PHE A 137 -5.78 27.86 -9.20
CA PHE A 137 -6.81 28.00 -10.21
C PHE A 137 -6.52 29.15 -11.19
N ARG A 138 -6.09 30.31 -10.68
CA ARG A 138 -5.68 31.44 -11.54
C ARG A 138 -4.50 31.09 -12.46
N GLN A 139 -3.61 30.20 -12.02
CA GLN A 139 -2.48 29.72 -12.82
C GLN A 139 -2.90 28.79 -13.98
N LEU A 140 -4.12 28.27 -13.97
CA LEU A 140 -4.64 27.47 -15.08
C LEU A 140 -4.91 28.31 -16.33
N LYS A 141 -4.97 29.65 -16.21
CA LYS A 141 -5.27 30.58 -17.29
C LYS A 141 -6.56 30.22 -18.04
N LEU A 142 -7.59 29.80 -17.29
CA LEU A 142 -8.92 29.63 -17.86
C LEU A 142 -9.42 30.97 -18.40
N PRO A 143 -10.14 30.99 -19.53
CA PRO A 143 -10.73 32.19 -20.10
C PRO A 143 -11.58 32.95 -19.09
N LEU A 144 -11.62 34.27 -19.21
CA LEU A 144 -12.50 35.10 -18.40
C LEU A 144 -13.82 35.33 -19.14
N ALA A 145 -14.93 35.04 -18.49
CA ALA A 145 -16.28 35.38 -18.94
C ALA A 145 -16.46 36.89 -19.19
N SER A 146 -15.71 37.70 -18.44
CA SER A 146 -15.70 39.15 -18.59
C SER A 146 -14.89 39.63 -19.82
N GLU A 147 -13.97 38.82 -20.37
CA GLU A 147 -13.04 39.23 -21.43
C GLU A 147 -13.10 38.31 -22.65
N PRO A 148 -13.90 38.65 -23.68
CA PRO A 148 -14.05 37.83 -24.89
C PRO A 148 -12.75 37.55 -25.66
N SER A 149 -11.74 38.42 -25.53
CA SER A 149 -10.41 38.21 -26.14
C SER A 149 -9.65 37.02 -25.59
N THR A 150 -10.06 36.50 -24.42
CA THR A 150 -9.45 35.31 -23.79
C THR A 150 -10.16 34.02 -24.17
N TRP A 151 -11.26 34.10 -24.93
CA TRP A 151 -12.05 32.94 -25.29
C TRP A 151 -11.28 32.04 -26.25
N LEU A 152 -11.38 30.74 -26.01
CA LEU A 152 -10.72 29.71 -26.78
C LEU A 152 -11.67 29.17 -27.84
N ASP A 153 -11.12 28.59 -28.90
CA ASP A 153 -11.92 27.81 -29.82
C ASP A 153 -12.43 26.51 -29.15
N PHE A 154 -13.37 25.84 -29.80
CA PHE A 154 -13.96 24.61 -29.27
C PHE A 154 -12.93 23.51 -29.01
N HIS A 155 -11.93 23.39 -29.87
CA HIS A 155 -10.93 22.34 -29.77
C HIS A 155 -10.00 22.59 -28.57
N GLU A 156 -9.42 23.77 -28.47
CA GLU A 156 -8.56 24.21 -27.38
C GLU A 156 -9.30 24.17 -26.04
N ALA A 157 -10.53 24.67 -25.99
CA ALA A 157 -11.36 24.61 -24.78
C ALA A 157 -11.60 23.15 -24.34
N SER A 158 -11.92 22.26 -25.29
CA SER A 158 -12.17 20.85 -25.01
C SER A 158 -10.92 20.13 -24.50
N GLN A 159 -9.74 20.43 -25.05
CA GLN A 159 -8.48 19.87 -24.57
C GLN A 159 -8.17 20.34 -23.15
N LEU A 160 -8.32 21.65 -22.89
CA LEU A 160 -8.04 22.25 -21.59
C LEU A 160 -8.91 21.65 -20.48
N ILE A 161 -10.21 21.50 -20.74
CA ILE A 161 -11.19 21.01 -19.76
C ILE A 161 -11.00 19.52 -19.42
N ARG A 162 -10.44 18.74 -20.35
CA ARG A 162 -10.09 17.32 -20.11
C ARG A 162 -8.88 17.14 -19.20
N GLN A 163 -8.02 18.15 -19.06
CA GLN A 163 -6.80 18.00 -18.27
C GLN A 163 -7.12 17.68 -16.81
N SER A 164 -6.63 16.56 -16.30
CA SER A 164 -6.86 16.12 -14.91
C SER A 164 -6.45 17.18 -13.89
N LYS A 165 -5.39 17.95 -14.18
CA LYS A 165 -4.94 19.07 -13.34
C LYS A 165 -6.01 20.16 -13.24
N VAL A 166 -6.64 20.54 -14.35
CA VAL A 166 -7.71 21.55 -14.39
C VAL A 166 -8.90 21.06 -13.57
N ILE A 167 -9.34 19.82 -13.79
CA ILE A 167 -10.46 19.22 -13.06
C ILE A 167 -10.20 19.21 -11.54
N LEU A 168 -9.04 18.72 -11.10
CA LEU A 168 -8.70 18.61 -9.67
C LEU A 168 -8.58 19.97 -8.97
N VAL A 169 -8.06 20.98 -9.66
CA VAL A 169 -7.92 22.33 -9.08
C VAL A 169 -9.28 23.03 -9.04
N THR A 170 -10.09 22.91 -10.10
CA THR A 170 -11.47 23.41 -10.14
C THR A 170 -12.33 22.78 -9.05
N ASP A 171 -12.22 21.47 -8.85
CA ASP A 171 -12.93 20.73 -7.80
C ASP A 171 -12.61 21.27 -6.40
N LYS A 172 -11.31 21.45 -6.09
CA LYS A 172 -10.88 22.02 -4.81
C LYS A 172 -11.39 23.44 -4.60
N VAL A 173 -11.44 24.26 -5.65
CA VAL A 173 -11.98 25.62 -5.55
C VAL A 173 -13.49 25.58 -5.32
N LEU A 174 -14.23 24.78 -6.09
CA LEU A 174 -15.68 24.65 -5.93
C LEU A 174 -16.06 24.11 -4.55
N HIS A 175 -15.29 23.18 -3.99
CA HIS A 175 -15.54 22.64 -2.66
C HIS A 175 -15.53 23.75 -1.58
N THR A 176 -14.67 24.78 -1.73
CA THR A 176 -14.65 25.93 -0.80
C THR A 176 -15.93 26.78 -0.89
N ALA A 177 -16.50 26.93 -2.10
CA ALA A 177 -17.71 27.71 -2.35
C ALA A 177 -19.00 26.96 -2.02
N LEU A 178 -19.09 25.69 -2.41
CA LEU A 178 -20.32 24.88 -2.34
C LEU A 178 -20.42 24.05 -1.05
N LYS A 179 -19.29 23.73 -0.38
CA LYS A 179 -19.24 22.79 0.77
C LYS A 179 -19.86 21.41 0.48
N GLN A 180 -19.94 21.03 -0.79
CA GLN A 180 -20.40 19.73 -1.23
C GLN A 180 -19.22 18.95 -1.80
N ASP A 181 -19.14 17.66 -1.47
CA ASP A 181 -18.15 16.77 -2.06
C ASP A 181 -18.80 16.03 -3.24
N ASN A 182 -18.67 16.63 -4.43
CA ASN A 182 -19.13 16.00 -5.66
C ASN A 182 -18.18 16.37 -6.80
N ARG A 183 -17.30 15.42 -7.16
CA ARG A 183 -16.32 15.58 -8.25
C ARG A 183 -16.96 15.94 -9.59
N LYS A 184 -18.25 15.66 -9.79
CA LYS A 184 -18.99 16.04 -11.00
C LYS A 184 -19.18 17.56 -11.12
N ASN A 185 -19.16 18.30 -9.99
CA ASN A 185 -19.33 19.75 -9.99
C ASN A 185 -18.24 20.46 -10.78
N ALA A 186 -16.98 20.00 -10.69
CA ALA A 186 -15.89 20.54 -11.49
C ALA A 186 -16.20 20.45 -12.98
N ARG A 187 -16.66 19.30 -13.45
CA ARG A 187 -17.02 19.11 -14.87
C ARG A 187 -18.21 19.95 -15.28
N ILE A 188 -19.25 20.04 -14.45
CA ILE A 188 -20.44 20.87 -14.72
C ILE A 188 -20.05 22.35 -14.87
N LEU A 189 -19.17 22.87 -13.99
CA LEU A 189 -18.64 24.23 -14.13
C LEU A 189 -17.81 24.40 -15.40
N LEU A 190 -16.93 23.44 -15.70
CA LEU A 190 -16.10 23.50 -16.91
C LEU A 190 -16.95 23.42 -18.18
N MET A 191 -18.07 22.71 -18.16
CA MET A 191 -19.04 22.75 -19.26
C MET A 191 -19.70 24.12 -19.42
N ALA A 192 -19.86 24.90 -18.34
CA ALA A 192 -20.36 26.28 -18.45
C ALA A 192 -19.40 27.14 -19.28
N TYR A 193 -18.08 26.94 -19.11
CA TYR A 193 -17.06 27.59 -19.94
C TYR A 193 -17.22 27.23 -21.42
N MET A 194 -17.40 25.95 -21.75
CA MET A 194 -17.63 25.53 -23.15
C MET A 194 -18.93 26.12 -23.72
N ILE A 195 -20.03 26.04 -22.96
CA ILE A 195 -21.34 26.57 -23.38
C ILE A 195 -21.25 28.05 -23.69
N MET A 196 -20.58 28.81 -22.82
CA MET A 196 -20.42 30.25 -23.00
C MET A 196 -19.58 30.60 -24.24
N MET A 197 -18.43 29.94 -24.42
CA MET A 197 -17.46 30.28 -25.47
C MET A 197 -17.82 29.72 -26.86
N CYS A 198 -18.44 28.54 -26.91
CA CYS A 198 -18.69 27.82 -28.16
C CYS A 198 -20.19 27.45 -28.33
N PRO A 199 -21.10 28.44 -28.27
CA PRO A 199 -22.54 28.17 -28.32
C PRO A 199 -22.99 27.58 -29.66
N LYS A 200 -22.30 27.90 -30.77
CA LYS A 200 -22.68 27.42 -32.11
C LYS A 200 -22.34 25.95 -32.31
N GLU A 201 -21.26 25.49 -31.68
CA GLU A 201 -20.79 24.12 -31.73
C GLU A 201 -21.61 23.20 -30.83
N ILE A 202 -22.12 23.75 -29.72
CA ILE A 202 -22.90 23.01 -28.74
C ILE A 202 -24.39 23.06 -29.07
N PHE A 203 -24.93 24.18 -29.57
CA PHE A 203 -26.36 24.29 -29.86
C PHE A 203 -26.64 24.19 -31.35
N GLN A 204 -27.34 23.13 -31.77
CA GLN A 204 -27.70 22.92 -33.17
C GLN A 204 -28.94 23.72 -33.61
N ARG A 205 -29.90 23.95 -32.71
CA ARG A 205 -31.24 24.47 -33.06
C ARG A 205 -31.61 25.78 -32.36
N GLN A 206 -30.74 26.31 -31.49
CA GLN A 206 -30.90 27.55 -30.73
C GLN A 206 -32.31 27.69 -30.10
N ARG A 207 -32.74 26.64 -29.40
CA ARG A 207 -34.05 26.65 -28.71
C ARG A 207 -34.03 27.67 -27.57
N LYS A 208 -35.20 28.17 -27.15
CA LYS A 208 -35.33 29.08 -26.00
C LYS A 208 -34.66 28.53 -24.72
N GLU A 209 -34.75 27.22 -24.49
CA GLU A 209 -34.07 26.56 -23.37
C GLU A 209 -32.54 26.59 -23.47
N GLU A 210 -31.99 26.51 -24.68
CA GLU A 210 -30.54 26.58 -24.94
C GLU A 210 -30.02 28.01 -24.76
N GLN A 211 -30.81 29.01 -25.16
CA GLN A 211 -30.54 30.42 -24.89
C GLN A 211 -30.53 30.69 -23.38
N ASN A 212 -31.55 30.22 -22.65
CA ASN A 212 -31.60 30.33 -21.19
C ASN A 212 -30.40 29.62 -20.52
N LEU A 213 -29.99 28.46 -21.03
CA LEU A 213 -28.81 27.75 -20.53
C LEU A 213 -27.53 28.54 -20.80
N HIS A 214 -27.39 29.13 -21.98
CA HIS A 214 -26.26 30.00 -22.33
C HIS A 214 -26.15 31.21 -21.41
N GLU A 215 -27.27 31.92 -21.21
CA GLU A 215 -27.34 33.09 -20.32
C GLU A 215 -27.02 32.71 -18.87
N SER A 216 -27.61 31.62 -18.35
CA SER A 216 -27.32 31.16 -16.99
C SER A 216 -25.88 30.68 -16.81
N ALA A 217 -25.25 30.07 -17.83
CA ALA A 217 -23.83 29.72 -17.82
C ALA A 217 -22.95 30.96 -17.74
N ARG A 218 -23.26 31.99 -18.53
CA ARG A 218 -22.55 33.27 -18.52
C ARG A 218 -22.66 33.96 -17.16
N ASP A 219 -23.87 34.07 -16.61
CA ASP A 219 -24.11 34.69 -15.30
C ASP A 219 -23.39 33.94 -14.18
N LEU A 220 -23.41 32.61 -14.23
CA LEU A 220 -22.67 31.76 -13.29
C LEU A 220 -21.18 32.10 -13.30
N LEU A 221 -20.56 32.14 -14.49
CA LEU A 221 -19.12 32.38 -14.61
C LEU A 221 -18.73 33.80 -14.18
N LEU A 222 -19.55 34.81 -14.49
CA LEU A 222 -19.32 36.17 -14.03
C LEU A 222 -19.39 36.28 -12.50
N LEU A 223 -20.37 35.64 -11.86
CA LEU A 223 -20.48 35.61 -10.40
C LEU A 223 -19.37 34.78 -9.76
N PHE A 224 -18.94 33.71 -10.42
CA PHE A 224 -17.78 32.91 -10.00
C PHE A 224 -16.50 33.74 -10.02
N GLU A 225 -16.24 34.52 -11.07
CA GLU A 225 -15.11 35.44 -11.16
C GLU A 225 -15.14 36.51 -10.06
N LYS A 226 -16.30 37.14 -9.85
CA LYS A 226 -16.50 38.11 -8.75
C LYS A 226 -16.18 37.48 -7.40
N TRP A 227 -16.63 36.26 -7.16
CA TRP A 227 -16.30 35.51 -5.95
C TRP A 227 -14.81 35.18 -5.85
N LEU A 228 -14.16 34.72 -6.91
CA LEU A 228 -12.71 34.44 -6.94
C LEU A 228 -11.88 35.70 -6.67
N CYS A 229 -12.32 36.86 -7.15
CA CYS A 229 -11.69 38.16 -6.89
C CYS A 229 -11.91 38.64 -5.45
N ALA A 230 -13.08 38.36 -4.87
CA ALA A 230 -13.42 38.69 -3.50
C ALA A 230 -12.87 37.69 -2.47
N HIS A 231 -12.39 36.51 -2.88
CA HIS A 231 -11.94 35.44 -2.00
C HIS A 231 -10.81 35.89 -1.07
N GLY A 232 -11.02 35.72 0.24
CA GLY A 232 -10.06 36.14 1.28
C GLY A 232 -10.24 37.58 1.77
N ARG A 233 -11.27 38.29 1.30
CA ARG A 233 -11.64 39.66 1.74
C ARG A 233 -12.94 39.64 2.55
N GLN A 234 -13.23 40.68 3.33
CA GLN A 234 -14.45 40.76 4.15
C GLN A 234 -15.76 40.60 3.35
N LYS A 235 -15.78 40.95 2.05
CA LYS A 235 -16.94 40.84 1.15
C LYS A 235 -17.13 39.44 0.54
N THR A 236 -16.32 38.43 0.88
CA THR A 236 -16.41 37.09 0.26
C THR A 236 -17.78 36.42 0.47
N THR A 237 -18.43 36.63 1.62
CA THR A 237 -19.68 35.92 1.97
C THR A 237 -20.84 36.26 1.03
N HIS A 238 -21.01 37.54 0.68
CA HIS A 238 -22.07 37.98 -0.23
C HIS A 238 -21.83 37.48 -1.67
N ALA A 239 -20.63 37.70 -2.21
CA ALA A 239 -20.28 37.23 -3.56
C ALA A 239 -20.38 35.69 -3.68
N ARG A 240 -20.01 34.96 -2.62
CA ARG A 240 -20.20 33.51 -2.54
C ARG A 240 -21.68 33.14 -2.60
N HIS A 241 -22.54 33.83 -1.87
CA HIS A 241 -23.98 33.53 -1.85
C HIS A 241 -24.62 33.75 -3.22
N GLU A 242 -24.28 34.85 -3.89
CA GLU A 242 -24.73 35.11 -5.27
C GLU A 242 -24.25 34.02 -6.24
N PHE A 243 -22.96 33.63 -6.16
CA PHE A 243 -22.43 32.51 -6.95
C PHE A 243 -23.18 31.21 -6.69
N VAL A 244 -23.44 30.84 -5.43
CA VAL A 244 -24.17 29.62 -5.07
C VAL A 244 -25.59 29.64 -5.64
N LYS A 245 -26.27 30.80 -5.61
CA LYS A 245 -27.60 30.95 -6.20
C LYS A 245 -27.57 30.72 -7.71
N ALA A 246 -26.62 31.34 -8.42
CA ALA A 246 -26.45 31.14 -9.86
C ALA A 246 -26.05 29.69 -10.20
N TRP A 247 -25.23 29.05 -9.36
CA TRP A 247 -24.85 27.65 -9.50
C TRP A 247 -26.06 26.73 -9.49
N CYS A 248 -26.96 26.90 -8.51
CA CYS A 248 -28.18 26.09 -8.43
C CYS A 248 -29.07 26.29 -9.67
N SER A 249 -29.22 27.54 -10.13
CA SER A 249 -30.01 27.86 -11.32
C SER A 249 -29.44 27.21 -12.58
N TYR A 250 -28.14 27.39 -12.83
CA TYR A 250 -27.44 26.80 -13.96
C TYR A 250 -27.45 25.27 -13.89
N SER A 251 -27.13 24.67 -12.73
CA SER A 251 -27.07 23.20 -12.60
C SER A 251 -28.43 22.56 -12.90
N ALA A 252 -29.54 23.18 -12.46
CA ALA A 252 -30.88 22.70 -12.77
C ALA A 252 -31.19 22.82 -14.27
N ALA A 253 -30.87 23.95 -14.90
CA ALA A 253 -31.04 24.15 -16.34
C ALA A 253 -30.17 23.17 -17.14
N PHE A 254 -28.93 22.94 -16.71
CA PHE A 254 -27.99 22.02 -17.33
C PHE A 254 -28.47 20.57 -17.24
N ASP A 255 -28.94 20.12 -16.08
CA ASP A 255 -29.45 18.75 -15.91
C ASP A 255 -30.72 18.52 -16.73
N HIS A 256 -31.60 19.51 -16.82
CA HIS A 256 -32.79 19.44 -17.69
C HIS A 256 -32.39 19.33 -19.16
N TRP A 257 -31.49 20.22 -19.63
CA TRP A 257 -30.97 20.20 -20.98
C TRP A 257 -30.28 18.87 -21.31
N LYS A 258 -29.40 18.40 -20.42
CA LYS A 258 -28.66 17.14 -20.57
C LYS A 258 -29.59 15.94 -20.67
N SER A 259 -30.63 15.88 -19.85
CA SER A 259 -31.60 14.77 -19.87
C SER A 259 -32.37 14.74 -21.19
N ARG A 260 -32.83 15.90 -21.66
CA ARG A 260 -33.51 16.03 -22.96
C ARG A 260 -32.60 15.69 -24.13
N ASP A 261 -31.35 16.15 -24.10
CA ASP A 261 -30.34 15.86 -25.13
C ASP A 261 -30.01 14.36 -25.19
N LEU A 262 -29.89 13.72 -24.02
CA LEU A 262 -29.72 12.27 -23.91
C LEU A 262 -30.91 11.50 -24.49
N GLU A 263 -32.14 11.93 -24.20
CA GLU A 263 -33.35 11.32 -24.76
C GLU A 263 -33.41 11.47 -26.29
N GLU A 264 -33.03 12.64 -26.83
CA GLU A 264 -32.96 12.87 -28.28
C GLU A 264 -31.89 11.97 -28.93
N LEU A 265 -30.71 11.83 -28.30
CA LEU A 265 -29.66 10.93 -28.75
C LEU A 265 -30.09 9.46 -28.75
N ILE A 266 -30.78 9.00 -27.70
CA ILE A 266 -31.32 7.64 -27.63
C ILE A 266 -32.32 7.41 -28.77
N LYS A 267 -33.23 8.36 -29.00
CA LYS A 267 -34.22 8.29 -30.07
C LYS A 267 -33.56 8.20 -31.45
N ASP A 268 -32.57 9.04 -31.71
CA ASP A 268 -31.84 9.04 -32.99
C ASP A 268 -31.04 7.75 -33.18
N THR A 269 -30.44 7.23 -32.11
CA THR A 269 -29.70 5.96 -32.13
C THR A 269 -30.62 4.77 -32.38
N ILE A 270 -31.82 4.76 -31.80
CA ILE A 270 -32.86 3.74 -32.09
C ILE A 270 -33.32 3.84 -33.55
N ALA A 271 -33.56 5.06 -34.05
CA ALA A 271 -33.95 5.26 -35.44
C ALA A 271 -32.87 4.74 -36.41
N TYR A 272 -31.61 4.99 -36.09
CA TYR A 272 -30.46 4.48 -36.83
C TYR A 272 -30.39 2.95 -36.80
N TYR A 273 -30.54 2.33 -35.62
CA TYR A 273 -30.59 0.88 -35.49
C TYR A 273 -31.68 0.26 -36.38
N VAL A 274 -32.90 0.81 -36.34
CA VAL A 274 -34.03 0.30 -37.14
C VAL A 274 -33.74 0.40 -38.64
N GLN A 275 -33.07 1.47 -39.08
CA GLN A 275 -32.65 1.64 -40.47
C GLN A 275 -31.59 0.60 -40.89
N LEU A 276 -30.57 0.39 -40.06
CA LEU A 276 -29.55 -0.64 -40.31
C LEU A 276 -30.14 -2.05 -40.33
N SER A 277 -31.07 -2.35 -39.40
CA SER A 277 -31.74 -3.65 -39.36
C SER A 277 -32.58 -3.90 -40.62
N ARG A 278 -33.24 -2.87 -41.16
CA ARG A 278 -33.93 -2.96 -42.46
C ARG A 278 -32.96 -3.19 -43.62
N LEU A 279 -31.82 -2.50 -43.62
CA LEU A 279 -30.79 -2.68 -44.63
C LEU A 279 -30.27 -4.12 -44.63
N GLN A 280 -29.99 -4.67 -43.45
CA GLN A 280 -29.58 -6.07 -43.29
C GLN A 280 -30.64 -7.05 -43.84
N GLN A 281 -31.93 -6.77 -43.67
CA GLN A 281 -33.00 -7.61 -44.23
C GLN A 281 -33.10 -7.54 -45.77
N THR A 282 -32.64 -6.45 -46.37
CA THR A 282 -32.64 -6.27 -47.83
C THR A 282 -31.38 -6.78 -48.52
N MET A 283 -30.30 -7.00 -47.77
CA MET A 283 -29.04 -7.49 -48.29
C MET A 283 -28.99 -9.02 -48.24
N THR A 284 -28.86 -9.65 -49.42
CA THR A 284 -28.70 -11.09 -49.57
C THR A 284 -27.24 -11.56 -49.50
N ASP A 285 -26.28 -10.63 -49.62
CA ASP A 285 -24.85 -10.96 -49.68
C ASP A 285 -24.30 -11.31 -48.29
N GLN A 286 -23.73 -12.51 -48.16
CA GLN A 286 -23.30 -13.08 -46.88
C GLN A 286 -22.13 -12.31 -46.24
N ASP A 287 -21.24 -11.72 -47.06
CA ASP A 287 -20.01 -11.09 -46.56
C ASP A 287 -20.29 -9.80 -45.77
N HIS A 288 -21.21 -8.96 -46.23
CA HIS A 288 -21.58 -7.70 -45.55
C HIS A 288 -22.54 -7.88 -44.37
N SER A 289 -23.23 -9.03 -44.29
CA SER A 289 -24.17 -9.32 -43.21
C SER A 289 -23.48 -9.44 -41.84
N SER A 290 -22.25 -9.98 -41.82
CA SER A 290 -21.46 -10.14 -40.60
C SER A 290 -21.07 -8.80 -39.97
N VAL A 291 -20.57 -7.86 -40.77
CA VAL A 291 -20.15 -6.51 -40.34
C VAL A 291 -21.36 -5.70 -39.84
N LEU A 292 -22.49 -5.78 -40.54
CA LEU A 292 -23.72 -5.11 -40.12
C LEU A 292 -24.26 -5.67 -38.80
N GLN A 293 -24.15 -6.99 -38.60
CA GLN A 293 -24.56 -7.62 -37.35
C GLN A 293 -23.69 -7.18 -36.17
N GLU A 294 -22.38 -7.05 -36.37
CA GLU A 294 -21.48 -6.49 -35.36
C GLU A 294 -21.84 -5.03 -35.03
N GLN A 295 -22.09 -4.19 -36.04
CA GLN A 295 -22.49 -2.80 -35.83
C GLN A 295 -23.81 -2.68 -35.06
N LEU A 296 -24.81 -3.51 -35.38
CA LEU A 296 -26.07 -3.55 -34.64
C LEU A 296 -25.85 -3.92 -33.17
N GLU A 297 -25.02 -4.91 -32.88
CA GLU A 297 -24.72 -5.29 -31.51
C GLU A 297 -23.97 -4.18 -30.76
N GLN A 298 -23.00 -3.51 -31.42
CA GLN A 298 -22.31 -2.36 -30.84
C GLN A 298 -23.28 -1.22 -30.51
N ILE A 299 -24.25 -0.93 -31.38
CA ILE A 299 -25.29 0.09 -31.14
C ILE A 299 -26.19 -0.32 -29.98
N LYS A 300 -26.55 -1.60 -29.87
CA LYS A 300 -27.37 -2.13 -28.78
C LYS A 300 -26.66 -2.01 -27.43
N ILE A 301 -25.38 -2.37 -27.36
CA ILE A 301 -24.53 -2.18 -26.18
C ILE A 301 -24.45 -0.68 -25.82
N LYS A 302 -24.33 0.20 -26.83
CA LYS A 302 -24.31 1.65 -26.61
C LYS A 302 -25.64 2.16 -26.05
N LEU A 303 -26.77 1.70 -26.58
CA LEU A 303 -28.11 2.05 -26.09
C LEU A 303 -28.32 1.62 -24.64
N GLU A 304 -27.87 0.41 -24.29
CA GLU A 304 -27.92 -0.09 -22.91
C GLU A 304 -27.09 0.79 -21.98
N LYS A 305 -25.89 1.21 -22.39
CA LYS A 305 -25.05 2.13 -21.58
C LYS A 305 -25.66 3.52 -21.40
N LEU A 306 -26.32 4.06 -22.43
CA LEU A 306 -26.85 5.43 -22.42
C LEU A 306 -28.19 5.55 -21.68
N GLY A 307 -29.12 4.61 -21.88
CA GLY A 307 -30.48 4.70 -21.36
C GLY A 307 -30.97 3.48 -20.57
N GLY A 308 -30.10 2.48 -20.36
CA GLY A 308 -30.43 1.26 -19.64
C GLY A 308 -31.57 0.48 -20.29
N VAL A 309 -32.34 -0.21 -19.44
CA VAL A 309 -33.46 -1.07 -19.86
C VAL A 309 -34.52 -0.30 -20.65
N ARG A 310 -34.79 0.97 -20.28
CA ARG A 310 -35.79 1.81 -20.98
C ARG A 310 -35.43 2.06 -22.45
N ALA A 311 -34.14 2.23 -22.77
CA ALA A 311 -33.71 2.39 -24.15
C ALA A 311 -33.90 1.11 -24.97
N LEU A 312 -33.68 -0.06 -24.36
CA LEU A 312 -33.89 -1.37 -25.00
C LEU A 312 -35.37 -1.68 -25.22
N GLU A 313 -36.24 -1.32 -24.27
CA GLU A 313 -37.70 -1.41 -24.42
C GLU A 313 -38.17 -0.51 -25.59
N ASN A 314 -37.70 0.74 -25.62
CA ASN A 314 -38.00 1.67 -26.72
C ASN A 314 -37.52 1.13 -28.07
N LEU A 315 -36.37 0.48 -28.11
CA LEU A 315 -35.83 -0.18 -29.31
C LEU A 315 -36.75 -1.34 -29.76
N ALA A 316 -37.14 -2.22 -28.84
CA ALA A 316 -38.04 -3.33 -29.13
C ALA A 316 -39.38 -2.82 -29.69
N SER A 317 -40.00 -1.83 -29.04
CA SER A 317 -41.23 -1.20 -29.54
C SER A 317 -41.05 -0.49 -30.88
N ALA A 318 -39.86 0.03 -31.19
CA ALA A 318 -39.58 0.62 -32.50
C ALA A 318 -39.45 -0.46 -33.60
N LEU A 319 -38.81 -1.60 -33.30
CA LEU A 319 -38.69 -2.74 -34.22
C LEU A 319 -40.04 -3.39 -34.50
N GLU A 320 -40.88 -3.58 -33.49
CA GLU A 320 -42.24 -4.10 -33.66
C GLU A 320 -43.06 -3.20 -34.60
N ARG A 321 -43.05 -1.88 -34.37
CA ARG A 321 -43.71 -0.90 -35.25
C ARG A 321 -43.15 -0.92 -36.67
N ALA A 322 -41.84 -1.03 -36.82
CA ALA A 322 -41.21 -1.11 -38.13
C ALA A 322 -41.66 -2.36 -38.90
N SER A 323 -41.68 -3.53 -38.24
CA SER A 323 -42.10 -4.80 -38.83
C SER A 323 -43.59 -4.82 -39.22
N ALA A 324 -44.46 -4.16 -38.44
CA ALA A 324 -45.88 -4.04 -38.74
C ALA A 324 -46.11 -3.24 -40.03
N LEU A 325 -45.41 -2.13 -40.20
CA LEU A 325 -45.47 -1.31 -41.42
C LEU A 325 -44.99 -2.06 -42.66
N ASP A 326 -43.95 -2.89 -42.52
CA ASP A 326 -43.41 -3.68 -43.64
C ASP A 326 -44.38 -4.81 -44.05
N LYS A 327 -45.09 -5.43 -43.08
CA LYS A 327 -46.18 -6.38 -43.37
C LYS A 327 -47.37 -5.73 -44.09
N GLU A 328 -47.74 -4.51 -43.71
CA GLU A 328 -48.82 -3.76 -44.39
C GLU A 328 -48.43 -3.38 -45.83
N ARG A 329 -47.17 -3.01 -46.07
CA ARG A 329 -46.66 -2.72 -47.43
C ARG A 329 -46.73 -3.94 -48.33
N LYS A 330 -46.32 -5.13 -47.85
CA LYS A 330 -46.42 -6.38 -48.61
C LYS A 330 -47.86 -6.73 -48.98
N LYS A 331 -48.80 -6.63 -48.03
CA LYS A 331 -50.25 -6.84 -48.31
C LYS A 331 -50.83 -5.85 -49.34
N LYS A 332 -50.34 -4.61 -49.39
CA LYS A 332 -50.76 -3.61 -50.39
C LYS A 332 -50.13 -3.85 -51.77
N GLN A 333 -48.92 -4.40 -51.84
CA GLN A 333 -48.29 -4.78 -53.11
C GLN A 333 -48.90 -6.04 -53.71
N GLU A 334 -49.28 -7.02 -52.89
CA GLU A 334 -49.99 -8.24 -53.34
C GLU A 334 -51.38 -7.91 -53.91
N LYS A 335 -52.11 -6.94 -53.33
CA LYS A 335 -53.38 -6.45 -53.88
C LYS A 335 -53.27 -5.61 -55.17
N LYS A 336 -52.06 -5.22 -55.58
CA LYS A 336 -51.81 -4.44 -56.81
C LYS A 336 -51.18 -5.28 -57.94
N GLN A 337 -50.88 -6.55 -57.71
CA GLN A 337 -50.18 -7.44 -58.66
C GLN A 337 -51.09 -8.29 -59.55
N GLU A 338 -52.34 -7.86 -59.80
CA GLU A 338 -53.24 -8.53 -60.75
C GLU A 338 -53.33 -7.84 -62.13
N GLN A 339 -52.59 -6.75 -62.37
CA GLN A 339 -52.42 -6.18 -63.72
C GLN A 339 -50.98 -5.64 -63.92
N GLU A 340 -50.32 -6.14 -64.97
CA GLU A 340 -49.02 -5.78 -65.60
C GLU A 340 -47.70 -6.48 -65.19
N PRO A 341 -46.83 -6.80 -66.20
CA PRO A 341 -45.67 -7.69 -66.04
C PRO A 341 -44.43 -6.99 -65.46
N ARG A 342 -43.70 -7.75 -64.63
CA ARG A 342 -42.48 -7.39 -63.91
C ARG A 342 -41.29 -7.07 -64.84
N LYS A 343 -40.61 -5.95 -64.58
CA LYS A 343 -39.20 -5.72 -64.97
C LYS A 343 -38.26 -6.17 -63.83
N PRO A 344 -37.04 -6.62 -64.14
CA PRO A 344 -36.12 -7.19 -63.15
C PRO A 344 -35.52 -6.13 -62.23
N ASP A 345 -35.22 -6.58 -61.01
CA ASP A 345 -34.71 -5.81 -59.89
C ASP A 345 -33.44 -5.02 -60.23
N THR A 346 -33.46 -3.74 -59.88
CA THR A 346 -32.31 -2.85 -60.00
C THR A 346 -31.36 -3.19 -58.85
N LEU A 347 -30.26 -3.88 -59.15
CA LEU A 347 -29.13 -4.05 -58.25
C LEU A 347 -28.62 -2.66 -57.86
N ILE A 348 -28.76 -2.32 -56.58
CA ILE A 348 -28.17 -1.09 -56.01
C ILE A 348 -26.65 -1.24 -56.16
N SER A 349 -26.03 -0.30 -56.88
CA SER A 349 -24.59 -0.35 -57.17
C SER A 349 -23.76 -0.23 -55.88
N HIS A 350 -22.63 -0.93 -55.83
CA HIS A 350 -21.66 -0.92 -54.71
C HIS A 350 -21.25 0.51 -54.30
N ASP A 351 -21.08 1.42 -55.27
CA ASP A 351 -20.75 2.84 -55.02
C ASP A 351 -21.92 3.61 -54.38
N GLU A 352 -23.15 3.22 -54.65
CA GLU A 352 -24.34 3.85 -54.07
C GLU A 352 -24.54 3.39 -52.62
N MET A 353 -24.19 2.13 -52.35
CA MET A 353 -24.14 1.54 -51.03
C MET A 353 -23.05 2.17 -50.15
N ASP A 354 -21.85 2.37 -50.68
CA ASP A 354 -20.76 3.06 -49.98
C ASP A 354 -21.06 4.55 -49.78
N ARG A 355 -21.80 5.21 -50.69
CA ARG A 355 -22.30 6.58 -50.49
C ARG A 355 -23.40 6.68 -49.41
N ILE A 356 -24.25 5.66 -49.31
CA ILE A 356 -25.27 5.55 -48.26
C ILE A 356 -24.55 5.31 -46.93
N LEU A 357 -23.72 4.28 -46.82
CA LEU A 357 -22.95 3.95 -45.63
C LEU A 357 -22.04 5.11 -45.20
N SER A 358 -21.36 5.80 -46.13
CA SER A 358 -20.53 6.96 -45.82
C SER A 358 -21.33 8.19 -45.40
N ARG A 359 -22.55 8.42 -45.89
CA ARG A 359 -23.45 9.44 -45.32
C ARG A 359 -23.92 9.09 -43.90
N PHE A 360 -23.95 7.81 -43.56
CA PHE A 360 -24.35 7.32 -42.23
C PHE A 360 -23.19 7.20 -41.24
N THR A 361 -21.97 6.88 -41.68
CA THR A 361 -20.75 6.92 -40.86
C THR A 361 -20.19 8.34 -40.74
N ASN A 362 -20.40 9.20 -41.76
CA ASN A 362 -20.15 10.65 -41.69
C ASN A 362 -21.31 11.46 -41.07
N SER A 363 -22.29 10.80 -40.43
CA SER A 363 -22.76 11.32 -39.14
C SER A 363 -21.62 11.20 -38.11
N SER A 364 -20.48 11.83 -38.46
CA SER A 364 -19.45 12.30 -37.56
C SER A 364 -20.14 12.69 -36.28
N LEU A 365 -19.63 12.19 -35.15
CA LEU A 365 -20.03 12.66 -33.84
C LEU A 365 -20.20 14.17 -33.93
N ASN A 366 -21.45 14.65 -34.05
CA ASN A 366 -21.71 16.07 -34.16
C ASN A 366 -21.01 16.69 -32.94
N ARG A 367 -20.43 17.88 -33.03
CA ARG A 367 -19.61 18.42 -31.92
C ARG A 367 -20.36 18.38 -30.58
N LEU A 368 -21.70 18.47 -30.64
CA LEU A 368 -22.64 18.12 -29.57
C LEU A 368 -22.48 16.69 -29.00
N LYS A 369 -22.53 15.63 -29.83
CA LYS A 369 -22.32 14.24 -29.41
C LYS A 369 -20.93 14.03 -28.78
N VAL A 370 -19.89 14.72 -29.31
CA VAL A 370 -18.56 14.73 -28.66
C VAL A 370 -18.61 15.39 -27.29
N ALA A 371 -19.25 16.56 -27.17
CA ALA A 371 -19.42 17.26 -25.91
C ALA A 371 -20.23 16.43 -24.91
N HIS A 372 -21.24 15.68 -25.38
CA HIS A 372 -22.06 14.79 -24.56
C HIS A 372 -21.30 13.55 -24.08
N GLU A 373 -20.53 12.89 -24.95
CA GLU A 373 -19.65 11.75 -24.58
C GLU A 373 -18.56 12.18 -23.60
N LEU A 374 -18.02 13.40 -23.76
CA LEU A 374 -17.16 14.07 -22.79
C LEU A 374 -17.79 14.22 -21.40
N ILE A 375 -19.09 14.54 -21.36
CA ILE A 375 -19.85 14.73 -20.11
C ILE A 375 -20.12 13.39 -19.43
N LEU A 376 -20.44 12.34 -20.20
CA LEU A 376 -20.85 11.04 -19.67
C LEU A 376 -19.67 10.11 -19.34
N ASN A 377 -18.62 10.08 -20.16
CA ASN A 377 -17.54 9.10 -20.07
C ASN A 377 -16.20 9.76 -19.66
N PRO A 378 -15.70 9.54 -18.42
CA PRO A 378 -14.45 10.12 -17.93
C PRO A 378 -13.21 9.70 -18.73
N GLU A 379 -13.24 8.51 -19.34
CA GLU A 379 -12.14 7.91 -20.09
C GLU A 379 -12.33 8.07 -21.61
N PHE A 380 -13.27 8.91 -22.05
CA PHE A 380 -13.52 9.10 -23.49
C PHE A 380 -12.32 9.78 -24.16
N THR A 381 -11.50 8.99 -24.84
CA THR A 381 -10.50 9.49 -25.78
C THR A 381 -11.19 9.81 -27.09
N LEU A 382 -10.95 11.00 -27.62
CA LEU A 382 -11.21 11.24 -29.04
C LEU A 382 -10.27 10.31 -29.79
N GLU A 383 -10.79 9.19 -30.28
CA GLU A 383 -10.15 8.52 -31.40
C GLU A 383 -10.13 9.57 -32.51
N THR A 384 -8.98 10.19 -32.73
CA THR A 384 -8.71 10.84 -34.00
C THR A 384 -8.97 9.76 -35.02
N MET A 385 -10.09 9.87 -35.74
CA MET A 385 -10.41 8.98 -36.84
C MET A 385 -9.45 9.27 -37.98
N SER A 386 -8.15 9.00 -37.77
CA SER A 386 -7.24 8.56 -38.80
C SER A 386 -7.74 7.18 -39.23
N SER A 387 -8.92 7.15 -39.84
CA SER A 387 -9.41 5.94 -40.47
C SER A 387 -8.39 5.59 -41.55
N ALA A 388 -8.01 4.32 -41.67
CA ALA A 388 -7.17 3.86 -42.77
C ALA A 388 -7.72 4.32 -44.14
N LEU A 389 -9.05 4.52 -44.22
CA LEU A 389 -9.77 5.11 -45.34
C LEU A 389 -9.37 6.57 -45.63
N GLU A 390 -9.14 7.42 -44.63
CA GLU A 390 -8.73 8.81 -44.82
C GLU A 390 -7.29 8.91 -45.34
N THR A 391 -6.40 8.04 -44.85
CA THR A 391 -5.04 7.86 -45.40
C THR A 391 -5.09 7.37 -46.85
N GLN A 392 -5.97 6.43 -47.15
CA GLN A 392 -6.14 5.86 -48.49
C GLN A 392 -6.78 6.84 -49.47
N ILE A 393 -7.76 7.64 -49.04
CA ILE A 393 -8.36 8.73 -49.83
C ILE A 393 -7.31 9.81 -50.08
N LYS A 394 -6.49 10.14 -49.09
CA LYS A 394 -5.39 11.11 -49.25
C LYS A 394 -4.35 10.61 -50.24
N GLU A 395 -3.93 9.35 -50.17
CA GLU A 395 -3.01 8.75 -51.15
C GLU A 395 -3.61 8.71 -52.56
N VAL A 396 -4.89 8.36 -52.71
CA VAL A 396 -5.57 8.33 -54.01
C VAL A 396 -5.73 9.74 -54.57
N ALA A 397 -6.05 10.73 -53.75
CA ALA A 397 -6.18 12.12 -54.16
C ALA A 397 -4.81 12.74 -54.52
N GLU A 398 -3.76 12.44 -53.77
CA GLU A 398 -2.39 12.86 -54.09
C GLU A 398 -1.94 12.22 -55.41
N ARG A 399 -2.15 10.91 -55.59
CA ARG A 399 -1.80 10.22 -56.84
C ARG A 399 -2.57 10.78 -58.04
N ALA A 400 -3.88 11.01 -57.92
CA ALA A 400 -4.69 11.62 -58.98
C ALA A 400 -4.27 13.07 -59.31
N TYR A 401 -3.83 13.83 -58.30
CA TYR A 401 -3.31 15.19 -58.50
C TYR A 401 -1.98 15.19 -59.27
N PHE A 402 -1.08 14.25 -58.96
CA PHE A 402 0.19 14.12 -59.67
C PHE A 402 0.03 13.56 -61.09
N ASP A 403 -0.89 12.62 -61.30
CA ASP A 403 -1.23 12.11 -62.64
C ASP A 403 -1.80 13.22 -63.55
N HIS A 404 -2.54 14.18 -62.96
CA HIS A 404 -3.05 15.34 -63.70
C HIS A 404 -1.94 16.33 -64.07
N LEU A 405 -0.97 16.55 -63.18
CA LEU A 405 0.20 17.39 -63.46
C LEU A 405 1.11 16.78 -64.53
N GLU A 406 1.31 15.45 -64.54
CA GLU A 406 2.10 14.79 -65.59
C GLU A 406 1.44 14.88 -66.97
N GLY A 407 0.10 14.88 -67.05
CA GLY A 407 -0.63 15.04 -68.30
C GLY A 407 -0.49 16.43 -68.95
N ASP A 408 -0.28 17.47 -68.15
CA ASP A 408 -0.13 18.85 -68.63
C ASP A 408 1.30 19.20 -69.07
N PHE A 409 2.30 18.37 -68.75
CA PHE A 409 3.68 18.55 -69.21
C PHE A 409 4.00 17.87 -70.55
N TYR A 410 3.10 17.01 -71.06
CA TYR A 410 3.27 16.28 -72.33
C TYR A 410 2.26 16.68 -73.43
N ARG A 411 1.59 17.83 -73.27
CA ARG A 411 0.96 18.58 -74.36
C ARG A 411 1.72 19.87 -74.61
#